data_AF-A0A523GX54-F1
#
_entry.id   AF-A0A523GX54-F1
#
_cell.length_a   1.000
_cell.length_b   1.000
_cell.length_c   1.000
_cell.angle_alpha   90.00
_cell.angle_beta   90.00
_cell.angle_gamma   90.00
#
_symmetry.space_group_name_H-M   'P 1'
#
loop_
_entity.id
_entity.type
_entity.pdbx_description
1 polymer ?
#
loop_
_entity_poly.entity_id
_entity_poly.type
_entity_poly.pdbx_seq_one_letter_code
_entity_poly.pdbx_strand_id
1 'polypeptide(L)'
;MSSIDLRSAASLLERGDYDAARRSLESLILTDRNHAAAHALLAKIAEVQTRWTDAIVHWQNAFAINPMSTEIALSFEAATLRMLSPNPARGPERNMRFVPPIEVIEPESDASGADEKDELLDELTARAEKIVEKESPAAGSVGNEKIPEGSVPDEEDDLNRLIDELDAARLVPDPDIDLISDEELSVEIEDVVSETLAKIYASQKYFQEAGDAYLKLAVQYPARRSEFLAKADDMASRAVARN
;
A
#
# COMPACT_ATOMS: atom_id res chain seq x y z
N MET A 1 -33.55 13.75 13.59
CA MET A 1 -32.36 12.87 13.69
C MET A 1 -31.19 13.71 13.23
N SER A 2 -30.26 14.01 14.13
CA SER A 2 -29.16 14.94 13.84
C SER A 2 -28.27 14.33 12.77
N SER A 3 -28.10 15.01 11.64
CA SER A 3 -27.10 14.61 10.65
C SER A 3 -25.76 14.62 11.35
N ILE A 4 -25.17 13.44 11.52
CA ILE A 4 -23.81 13.32 12.04
C ILE A 4 -22.92 13.99 10.99
N ASP A 5 -22.39 15.16 11.33
CA ASP A 5 -21.66 16.00 10.39
C ASP A 5 -20.15 15.81 10.64
N LEU A 6 -19.39 15.56 9.58
CA LEU A 6 -17.93 15.52 9.59
C LEU A 6 -17.35 16.77 10.25
N ARG A 7 -18.00 17.94 10.06
CA ARG A 7 -17.60 19.20 10.69
C ARG A 7 -17.68 19.17 12.21
N SER A 8 -18.67 18.47 12.76
CA SER A 8 -18.81 18.31 14.21
C SER A 8 -17.70 17.45 14.80
N ALA A 9 -17.32 16.37 14.10
CA ALA A 9 -16.19 15.52 14.47
C ALA A 9 -14.85 16.27 14.37
N ALA A 10 -14.65 17.10 13.34
CA ALA A 10 -13.47 17.94 13.21
C ALA A 10 -13.35 18.96 14.36
N SER A 11 -14.47 19.59 14.77
CA SER A 11 -14.45 20.51 15.91
C SER A 11 -14.12 19.81 17.24
N LEU A 12 -14.55 18.54 17.42
CA LEU A 12 -14.17 17.74 18.59
C LEU A 12 -12.68 17.40 18.60
N LEU A 13 -12.07 17.19 17.43
CA LEU A 13 -10.63 16.97 17.29
C LEU A 13 -9.82 18.19 17.68
N GLU A 14 -10.24 19.39 17.26
CA GLU A 14 -9.57 20.64 17.63
C GLU A 14 -9.62 20.91 19.15
N ARG A 15 -10.64 20.38 19.83
CA ARG A 15 -10.78 20.47 21.29
C ARG A 15 -9.99 19.40 22.03
N GLY A 16 -9.42 18.42 21.33
CA GLY A 16 -8.70 17.29 21.92
C GLY A 16 -9.61 16.20 22.49
N ASP A 17 -10.92 16.25 22.22
CA ASP A 17 -11.89 15.24 22.68
C ASP A 17 -11.89 14.03 21.72
N TYR A 18 -10.77 13.31 21.68
CA TYR A 18 -10.53 12.21 20.74
C TYR A 18 -11.55 11.07 20.85
N ASP A 19 -12.05 10.76 22.05
CA ASP A 19 -13.03 9.70 22.25
C ASP A 19 -14.43 10.07 21.75
N ALA A 20 -14.84 11.33 21.92
CA ALA A 20 -16.11 11.82 21.40
C ALA A 20 -16.07 11.93 19.87
N ALA A 21 -14.93 12.41 19.33
CA ALA A 21 -14.68 12.46 17.89
C ALA A 21 -14.71 11.04 17.28
N ARG A 22 -14.04 10.07 17.90
CA ARG A 22 -14.02 8.67 17.44
C ARG A 22 -15.42 8.08 17.33
N ARG A 23 -16.24 8.19 18.39
CA ARG A 23 -17.63 7.67 18.37
C ARG A 23 -18.48 8.31 17.28
N SER A 24 -18.30 9.62 17.07
CA SER A 24 -19.03 10.38 16.06
C SER A 24 -18.64 9.92 14.65
N LEU A 25 -17.34 9.66 14.41
CA LEU A 25 -16.81 9.16 13.14
C LEU A 25 -17.19 7.69 12.89
N GLU A 26 -17.18 6.84 13.91
CA GLU A 26 -17.64 5.44 13.81
C GLU A 26 -19.13 5.39 13.44
N SER A 27 -19.96 6.23 14.07
CA SER A 27 -21.38 6.33 13.72
C SER A 27 -21.60 6.88 12.30
N LEU A 28 -20.69 7.71 11.80
CA LEU A 28 -20.71 8.19 10.42
C LEU A 28 -20.39 7.07 9.44
N ILE A 29 -19.38 6.24 9.73
CA ILE A 29 -19.01 5.07 8.90
C ILE A 29 -20.12 4.01 8.88
N LEU A 30 -20.87 3.86 9.96
CA LEU A 30 -22.05 2.98 10.00
C LEU A 30 -23.17 3.46 9.07
N THR A 31 -23.25 4.77 8.82
CA THR A 31 -24.26 5.38 7.93
C THR A 31 -23.77 5.42 6.49
N ASP A 32 -22.50 5.76 6.29
CA ASP A 32 -21.81 5.80 4.99
C ASP A 32 -20.51 5.00 5.08
N ARG A 33 -20.56 3.75 4.63
CA ARG A 33 -19.44 2.80 4.67
C ARG A 33 -18.26 3.25 3.80
N ASN A 34 -18.46 4.15 2.82
CA ASN A 34 -17.45 4.59 1.87
C ASN A 34 -16.95 6.02 2.14
N HIS A 35 -16.91 6.44 3.41
CA HIS A 35 -16.50 7.79 3.76
C HIS A 35 -14.97 7.92 3.98
N ALA A 36 -14.21 8.19 2.91
CA ALA A 36 -12.74 8.31 2.96
C ALA A 36 -12.23 9.31 4.01
N ALA A 37 -12.90 10.47 4.14
CA ALA A 37 -12.51 11.50 5.10
C ALA A 37 -12.69 11.06 6.56
N ALA A 38 -13.68 10.22 6.85
CA ALA A 38 -13.91 9.71 8.21
C ALA A 38 -12.81 8.73 8.60
N HIS A 39 -12.43 7.85 7.66
CA HIS A 39 -11.30 6.95 7.85
C HIS A 39 -9.98 7.72 8.03
N ALA A 40 -9.73 8.78 7.25
CA ALA A 40 -8.54 9.62 7.41
C ALA A 40 -8.51 10.32 8.79
N LEU A 41 -9.64 10.82 9.29
CA LEU A 41 -9.71 11.44 10.61
C LEU A 41 -9.55 10.42 11.75
N LEU A 42 -10.12 9.22 11.63
CA LEU A 42 -9.88 8.12 12.59
C LEU A 42 -8.40 7.71 12.62
N ALA A 43 -7.76 7.67 11.46
CA ALA A 43 -6.33 7.39 11.37
C ALA A 43 -5.49 8.45 12.11
N LYS A 44 -5.79 9.74 11.89
CA LYS A 44 -5.14 10.85 12.64
C LYS A 44 -5.35 10.75 14.15
N ILE A 45 -6.54 10.35 14.61
CA ILE A 45 -6.80 10.10 16.03
C ILE A 45 -5.90 8.98 16.57
N ALA A 46 -5.79 7.87 15.83
CA ALA A 46 -4.96 6.74 16.22
C ALA A 46 -3.47 7.10 16.24
N GLU A 47 -2.99 7.95 15.34
CA GLU A 47 -1.61 8.48 15.36
C GLU A 47 -1.32 9.30 16.62
N VAL A 48 -2.24 10.19 17.02
CA VAL A 48 -2.10 10.96 18.25
C VAL A 48 -2.04 10.04 19.47
N GLN A 49 -2.84 8.97 19.45
CA GLN A 49 -2.84 7.95 20.51
C GLN A 49 -1.67 6.96 20.41
N THR A 50 -0.74 7.15 19.47
CA THR A 50 0.41 6.27 19.19
C THR A 50 0.03 4.83 18.83
N ARG A 51 -1.22 4.62 18.39
CA ARG A 51 -1.75 3.33 17.94
C ARG A 51 -1.51 3.18 16.44
N TRP A 52 -0.24 2.99 16.07
CA TRP A 52 0.19 2.96 14.66
C TRP A 52 -0.46 1.83 13.87
N THR A 53 -0.74 0.68 14.50
CA THR A 53 -1.45 -0.44 13.86
C THR A 53 -2.85 -0.05 13.42
N ASP A 54 -3.60 0.60 14.31
CA ASP A 54 -4.98 1.02 14.05
C ASP A 54 -5.02 2.16 13.03
N ALA A 55 -4.04 3.07 13.11
CA ALA A 55 -3.87 4.16 12.16
C ALA A 55 -3.66 3.64 10.73
N ILE A 56 -2.80 2.63 10.56
CA ILE A 56 -2.50 2.02 9.26
C ILE A 56 -3.76 1.41 8.65
N VAL A 57 -4.57 0.67 9.41
CA VAL A 57 -5.82 0.09 8.90
C VAL A 57 -6.78 1.18 8.42
N HIS A 58 -6.94 2.25 9.19
CA HIS A 58 -7.80 3.36 8.80
C HIS A 58 -7.26 4.14 7.58
N TRP A 59 -5.93 4.31 7.47
CA TRP A 59 -5.30 4.89 6.29
C TRP A 59 -5.47 4.02 5.05
N GLN A 60 -5.33 2.70 5.17
CA GLN A 60 -5.58 1.77 4.07
C GLN A 60 -7.02 1.85 3.56
N ASN A 61 -7.99 1.88 4.47
CA ASN A 61 -9.40 2.04 4.09
C ASN A 61 -9.66 3.39 3.41
N ALA A 62 -9.08 4.47 3.91
CA ALA A 62 -9.18 5.79 3.28
C ALA A 62 -8.56 5.81 1.87
N PHE A 63 -7.40 5.17 1.70
CA PHE A 63 -6.69 5.07 0.43
C PHE A 63 -7.44 4.20 -0.58
N ALA A 64 -8.03 3.09 -0.14
CA ALA A 64 -8.84 2.22 -1.00
C ALA A 64 -10.07 2.95 -1.58
N ILE A 65 -10.65 3.87 -0.81
CA ILE A 65 -11.81 4.67 -1.25
C ILE A 65 -11.37 5.85 -2.12
N ASN A 66 -10.27 6.52 -1.78
CA ASN A 66 -9.74 7.65 -2.57
C ASN A 66 -8.23 7.52 -2.84
N PRO A 67 -7.85 6.76 -3.89
CA PRO A 67 -6.44 6.56 -4.26
C PRO A 67 -5.78 7.83 -4.81
N MET A 68 -6.56 8.81 -5.27
CA MET A 68 -6.05 10.04 -5.90
C MET A 68 -5.66 11.12 -4.90
N SER A 69 -5.96 10.93 -3.61
CA SER A 69 -5.60 11.91 -2.57
C SER A 69 -4.14 11.74 -2.15
N THR A 70 -3.33 12.74 -2.51
CA THR A 70 -1.91 12.81 -2.12
C THR A 70 -1.74 12.92 -0.60
N GLU A 71 -2.65 13.59 0.11
CA GLU A 71 -2.59 13.70 1.59
C GLU A 71 -2.75 12.33 2.26
N ILE A 72 -3.70 11.52 1.79
CA ILE A 72 -3.95 10.17 2.32
C ILE A 72 -2.76 9.26 2.02
N ALA A 73 -2.23 9.31 0.79
CA ALA A 73 -1.08 8.51 0.38
C ALA A 73 0.18 8.83 1.20
N LEU A 74 0.50 10.13 1.37
CA LEU A 74 1.64 10.58 2.17
C LEU A 74 1.50 10.21 3.65
N SER A 75 0.29 10.35 4.20
CA SER A 75 0.04 10.03 5.62
C SER A 75 0.11 8.52 5.87
N PHE A 76 -0.38 7.69 4.94
CA PHE A 76 -0.24 6.24 4.99
C PHE A 76 1.24 5.81 4.93
N GLU A 77 2.02 6.37 4.01
CA GLU A 77 3.46 6.12 3.91
C GLU A 77 4.19 6.54 5.19
N ALA A 78 3.86 7.72 5.75
CA ALA A 78 4.43 8.18 7.00
C ALA A 78 4.10 7.26 8.19
N ALA A 79 2.85 6.79 8.29
CA ALA A 79 2.41 5.87 9.34
C ALA A 79 3.11 4.51 9.25
N THR A 80 3.25 3.95 8.03
CA THR A 80 3.95 2.68 7.80
C THR A 80 5.45 2.79 8.09
N LEU A 81 6.13 3.83 7.62
CA LEU A 81 7.54 4.08 7.93
C LEU A 81 7.78 4.20 9.44
N ARG A 82 6.82 4.78 10.17
CA ARG A 82 6.88 4.93 11.63
C ARG A 82 6.64 3.64 12.38
N MET A 83 5.85 2.71 11.83
CA MET A 83 5.72 1.34 12.36
C MET A 83 7.00 0.52 12.11
N LEU A 84 7.57 0.60 10.91
CA LEU A 84 8.79 -0.13 10.53
C LEU A 84 10.07 0.42 11.19
N SER A 85 10.01 1.62 11.78
CA SER A 85 11.09 2.20 12.56
C SER A 85 10.77 2.11 14.05
N PRO A 86 11.04 0.98 14.74
CA PRO A 86 10.87 0.88 16.18
C PRO A 86 11.95 1.74 16.85
N ASN A 87 11.71 3.04 16.99
CA ASN A 87 12.62 3.93 17.69
C ASN A 87 12.25 3.94 19.19
N PRO A 88 13.11 3.42 20.10
CA PRO A 88 12.82 3.36 21.52
C PRO A 88 12.88 4.73 22.23
N ALA A 89 13.07 5.85 21.51
CA ALA A 89 13.44 7.14 22.11
C ALA A 89 12.55 8.33 21.73
N ARG A 90 11.21 8.20 21.78
CA ARG A 90 10.34 9.39 21.79
C ARG A 90 9.34 9.37 22.93
N GLY A 91 9.76 9.99 24.04
CA GLY A 91 8.88 10.53 25.08
C GLY A 91 7.95 11.63 24.55
N PRO A 92 7.05 12.15 25.41
CA PRO A 92 5.85 12.86 24.97
C PRO A 92 6.17 14.20 24.29
N GLU A 93 5.43 14.41 23.21
CA GLU A 93 4.97 15.70 22.69
C GLU A 93 6.02 16.77 22.30
N ARG A 94 6.26 16.85 20.98
CA ARG A 94 6.34 18.17 20.36
C ARG A 94 4.92 18.65 20.08
N ASN A 95 4.42 19.46 21.00
CA ASN A 95 3.32 20.39 20.89
C ASN A 95 3.22 20.96 19.45
N MET A 96 2.43 20.31 18.59
CA MET A 96 2.09 20.86 17.27
C MET A 96 1.07 21.95 17.50
N ARG A 97 1.60 23.15 17.73
CA ARG A 97 0.85 24.39 17.60
C ARG A 97 0.29 24.44 16.18
N PHE A 98 -1.04 24.45 16.09
CA PHE A 98 -1.82 24.69 14.87
C PHE A 98 -1.18 25.84 14.06
N VAL A 99 -0.62 25.52 12.90
CA VAL A 99 -0.13 26.53 11.96
C VAL A 99 -1.34 26.88 11.07
N PRO A 100 -1.83 28.13 11.09
CA PRO A 100 -2.90 28.57 10.20
C PRO A 100 -2.46 28.49 8.73
N PRO A 101 -3.39 28.57 7.75
CA PRO A 101 -3.07 28.44 6.35
C PRO A 101 -2.03 29.48 5.95
N ILE A 102 -0.93 29.02 5.37
CA ILE A 102 0.16 29.87 4.88
C ILE A 102 -0.41 30.75 3.76
N GLU A 103 -0.36 32.07 3.96
CA GLU A 103 -0.60 33.06 2.90
C GLU A 103 0.36 32.80 1.75
N VAL A 104 -0.20 32.75 0.54
CA VAL A 104 0.48 32.54 -0.73
C VAL A 104 1.63 33.55 -0.86
N ILE A 105 2.86 33.06 -0.78
CA ILE A 105 4.03 33.76 -1.30
C ILE A 105 4.20 33.27 -2.72
N GLU A 106 3.92 34.15 -3.68
CA GLU A 106 4.22 33.91 -5.09
C GLU A 106 5.71 33.62 -5.27
N PRO A 107 6.10 32.49 -5.88
CA PRO A 107 7.48 32.32 -6.29
C PRO A 107 7.73 33.17 -7.54
N GLU A 108 8.61 34.15 -7.39
CA GLU A 108 9.17 34.86 -8.52
C GLU A 108 9.81 33.88 -9.51
N SER A 109 9.58 34.21 -10.77
CA SER A 109 10.23 33.69 -11.96
C SER A 109 11.74 33.62 -11.83
N ASP A 110 12.33 32.48 -12.15
CA ASP A 110 13.29 32.46 -13.27
C ASP A 110 13.63 31.05 -13.79
N ALA A 111 13.49 30.97 -15.12
CA ALA A 111 14.32 30.21 -16.06
C ALA A 111 14.31 28.66 -16.11
N SER A 112 13.71 28.19 -17.22
CA SER A 112 14.40 27.44 -18.30
C SER A 112 14.08 25.94 -18.43
N GLY A 113 13.42 25.58 -19.54
CA GLY A 113 13.33 24.21 -20.07
C GLY A 113 11.91 23.69 -20.30
N ALA A 114 11.13 24.35 -21.16
CA ALA A 114 9.70 24.06 -21.37
C ALA A 114 9.32 23.52 -22.76
N ASP A 115 10.25 22.96 -23.55
CA ASP A 115 9.95 22.58 -24.94
C ASP A 115 9.88 21.06 -25.23
N GLU A 116 10.08 20.16 -24.25
CA GLU A 116 10.08 18.70 -24.53
C GLU A 116 8.90 17.90 -23.94
N LYS A 117 7.98 18.55 -23.21
CA LYS A 117 6.89 17.83 -22.50
C LYS A 117 5.57 17.72 -23.26
N ASP A 118 5.32 18.60 -24.23
CA ASP A 118 4.03 18.62 -24.93
C ASP A 118 3.95 17.60 -26.07
N GLU A 119 5.07 17.24 -26.71
CA GLU A 119 5.09 16.24 -27.80
C GLU A 119 4.82 14.80 -27.30
N LEU A 120 5.22 14.49 -26.06
CA LEU A 120 5.04 13.15 -25.46
C LEU A 120 3.60 12.88 -25.01
N LEU A 121 2.82 13.93 -24.70
CA LEU A 121 1.43 13.80 -24.29
C LEU A 121 0.52 13.49 -25.49
N ASP A 122 0.78 14.09 -26.64
CA ASP A 122 0.01 13.86 -27.88
C ASP A 122 0.25 12.47 -28.49
N GLU A 123 1.47 11.92 -28.35
CA GLU A 123 1.78 10.58 -28.85
C GLU A 123 1.10 9.47 -28.01
N LEU A 124 0.92 9.70 -26.70
CA LEU A 124 0.26 8.75 -25.79
C LEU A 124 -1.26 8.72 -25.96
N THR A 125 -1.92 9.86 -26.19
CA THR A 125 -3.36 9.92 -26.48
C THR A 125 -3.70 9.28 -27.83
N ALA A 126 -2.90 9.50 -28.87
CA ALA A 126 -3.08 8.86 -30.17
C ALA A 126 -2.93 7.31 -30.12
N ARG A 127 -2.08 6.81 -29.21
CA ARG A 127 -1.89 5.37 -29.00
C ARG A 127 -3.03 4.72 -28.22
N ALA A 128 -3.67 5.46 -27.32
CA ALA A 128 -4.83 4.99 -26.55
C ALA A 128 -6.09 4.84 -27.44
N GLU A 129 -6.33 5.77 -28.38
CA GLU A 129 -7.49 5.68 -29.28
C GLU A 129 -7.41 4.49 -30.25
N LYS A 130 -6.19 4.10 -30.65
CA LYS A 130 -5.96 2.97 -31.58
C LYS A 130 -6.20 1.59 -30.96
N ILE A 131 -6.26 1.49 -29.63
CA ILE A 131 -6.48 0.22 -28.91
C ILE A 131 -7.99 -0.06 -28.75
N VAL A 132 -8.83 0.97 -28.69
CA VAL A 132 -10.28 0.83 -28.50
C VAL A 132 -10.98 0.25 -29.75
N GLU A 133 -10.38 0.37 -30.93
CA GLU A 133 -11.02 -0.06 -32.19
C GLU A 133 -10.85 -1.55 -32.55
N LYS A 134 -10.08 -2.33 -31.77
CA LYS A 134 -9.75 -3.73 -32.13
C LYS A 134 -10.25 -4.82 -31.17
N GLU A 135 -10.92 -4.47 -30.09
CA GLU A 135 -11.58 -5.46 -29.22
C GLU A 135 -13.08 -5.20 -29.13
N SER A 136 -13.77 -5.56 -30.21
CA SER A 136 -15.15 -6.01 -30.12
C SER A 136 -15.20 -7.42 -30.71
N PRO A 137 -15.62 -8.40 -29.91
CA PRO A 137 -16.85 -9.04 -30.30
C PRO A 137 -17.82 -9.28 -29.13
N ALA A 138 -19.09 -9.08 -29.51
CA ALA A 138 -20.23 -9.93 -29.17
C ALA A 138 -20.73 -9.95 -27.72
N ALA A 139 -21.62 -9.00 -27.46
CA ALA A 139 -22.98 -9.25 -26.98
C ALA A 139 -23.36 -10.74 -26.80
N GLY A 140 -23.27 -11.20 -25.55
CA GLY A 140 -23.99 -12.36 -25.04
C GLY A 140 -25.08 -11.88 -24.07
N SER A 141 -26.32 -11.90 -24.54
CA SER A 141 -27.54 -11.62 -23.77
C SER A 141 -27.61 -12.47 -22.50
N VAL A 142 -27.31 -11.91 -21.33
CA VAL A 142 -27.73 -12.51 -20.06
C VAL A 142 -29.13 -12.03 -19.76
N GLY A 143 -30.05 -13.00 -19.74
CA GLY A 143 -31.46 -12.82 -19.52
C GLY A 143 -31.74 -12.02 -18.26
N ASN A 144 -32.72 -11.16 -18.39
CA ASN A 144 -33.39 -10.47 -17.30
C ASN A 144 -34.13 -11.51 -16.45
N GLU A 145 -33.42 -12.23 -15.58
CA GLU A 145 -34.05 -13.04 -14.54
C GLU A 145 -34.56 -12.07 -13.46
N LYS A 146 -35.87 -11.82 -13.54
CA LYS A 146 -36.69 -11.28 -12.46
C LYS A 146 -36.29 -11.98 -11.15
N ILE A 147 -35.61 -11.27 -10.27
CA ILE A 147 -35.58 -11.61 -8.85
C ILE A 147 -37.01 -11.38 -8.35
N PRO A 148 -37.75 -12.41 -7.89
CA PRO A 148 -39.05 -12.19 -7.29
C PRO A 148 -38.85 -11.46 -5.97
N GLU A 149 -39.33 -10.22 -5.90
CA GLU A 149 -39.63 -9.55 -4.64
C GLU A 149 -40.63 -10.42 -3.87
N GLY A 150 -40.21 -10.93 -2.72
CA GLY A 150 -41.10 -11.60 -1.77
C GLY A 150 -40.63 -12.97 -1.31
N SER A 151 -39.49 -13.02 -0.64
CA SER A 151 -39.15 -13.97 0.44
C SER A 151 -37.83 -13.47 1.01
N VAL A 152 -37.84 -12.87 2.20
CA VAL A 152 -36.61 -12.78 2.99
C VAL A 152 -36.35 -14.23 3.40
N PRO A 153 -35.30 -14.92 2.90
CA PRO A 153 -34.93 -16.21 3.46
C PRO A 153 -34.51 -15.91 4.91
N ASP A 154 -34.99 -16.69 5.87
CA ASP A 154 -34.59 -16.52 7.25
C ASP A 154 -33.05 -16.54 7.31
N GLU A 155 -32.40 -15.48 7.82
CA GLU A 155 -30.93 -15.38 7.86
C GLU A 155 -30.29 -16.61 8.53
N GLU A 156 -31.06 -17.30 9.39
CA GLU A 156 -30.71 -18.56 10.03
C GLU A 156 -30.52 -19.71 9.02
N ASP A 157 -31.32 -19.79 7.96
CA ASP A 157 -31.23 -20.84 6.94
C ASP A 157 -29.99 -20.65 6.04
N ASP A 158 -29.66 -19.39 5.71
CA ASP A 158 -28.46 -19.07 4.94
C ASP A 158 -27.18 -19.33 5.76
N LEU A 159 -27.20 -19.01 7.05
CA LEU A 159 -26.10 -19.32 7.96
C LEU A 159 -25.92 -20.83 8.13
N ASN A 160 -27.00 -21.60 8.28
CA ASN A 160 -26.93 -23.06 8.38
C ASN A 160 -26.36 -23.68 7.10
N ARG A 161 -26.74 -23.17 5.92
CA ARG A 161 -26.17 -23.61 4.65
C ARG A 161 -24.66 -23.33 4.56
N LEU A 162 -24.21 -22.15 5.00
CA LEU A 162 -22.79 -21.77 5.02
C LEU A 162 -21.98 -22.64 5.99
N ILE A 163 -22.56 -22.99 7.13
CA ILE A 163 -21.94 -23.91 8.10
C ILE A 163 -21.74 -25.28 7.47
N ASP A 164 -22.77 -25.84 6.82
CA ASP A 164 -22.68 -27.14 6.15
C ASP A 164 -21.65 -27.13 5.02
N GLU A 165 -21.54 -26.03 4.27
CA GLU A 165 -20.55 -25.87 3.20
C GLU A 165 -19.11 -25.80 3.75
N LEU A 166 -18.90 -25.08 4.85
CA LEU A 166 -17.59 -25.00 5.51
C LEU A 166 -17.18 -26.31 6.17
N ASP A 167 -18.12 -27.03 6.77
CA ASP A 167 -17.87 -28.35 7.35
C ASP A 167 -17.55 -29.39 6.27
N ALA A 168 -18.21 -29.33 5.12
CA ALA A 168 -17.88 -30.16 3.97
C ALA A 168 -16.53 -29.80 3.32
N ALA A 169 -16.11 -28.54 3.39
CA ALA A 169 -14.83 -28.05 2.86
C ALA A 169 -13.63 -28.29 3.81
N ARG A 170 -13.85 -28.90 4.98
CA ARG A 170 -12.79 -29.16 5.94
C ARG A 170 -11.80 -30.18 5.40
N LEU A 171 -10.64 -29.70 4.95
CA LEU A 171 -9.52 -30.54 4.55
C LEU A 171 -9.00 -31.33 5.76
N VAL A 172 -9.11 -32.66 5.72
CA VAL A 172 -8.39 -33.55 6.64
C VAL A 172 -7.00 -33.74 6.05
N PRO A 173 -5.93 -33.28 6.72
CA PRO A 173 -4.58 -33.58 6.27
C PRO A 173 -4.42 -35.09 6.22
N ASP A 174 -4.02 -35.62 5.08
CA ASP A 174 -3.70 -37.03 4.95
C ASP A 174 -2.47 -37.32 5.84
N PRO A 175 -2.61 -38.13 6.91
CA PRO A 175 -1.53 -38.36 7.87
C PRO A 175 -0.40 -39.20 7.27
N ASP A 176 -0.62 -39.83 6.11
CA ASP A 176 0.33 -40.73 5.46
C ASP A 176 1.00 -40.07 4.23
N ILE A 177 1.00 -38.73 4.14
CA ILE A 177 1.82 -38.03 3.14
C ILE A 177 3.28 -38.25 3.54
N ASP A 178 4.03 -38.90 2.66
CA ASP A 178 5.49 -38.96 2.76
C ASP A 178 6.02 -37.52 2.80
N LEU A 179 6.42 -37.08 3.98
CA LEU A 179 7.12 -35.83 4.16
C LEU A 179 8.38 -35.91 3.29
N ILE A 180 8.43 -35.04 2.28
CA ILE A 180 9.63 -34.82 1.49
C ILE A 180 10.78 -34.69 2.48
N SER A 181 11.79 -35.56 2.36
CA SER A 181 12.89 -35.57 3.31
C SER A 181 13.61 -34.21 3.26
N ASP A 182 14.15 -33.75 4.41
CA ASP A 182 14.96 -32.53 4.43
C ASP A 182 16.12 -32.61 3.40
N GLU A 183 16.60 -33.81 3.11
CA GLU A 183 17.57 -34.10 2.04
C GLU A 183 17.06 -33.75 0.63
N GLU A 184 15.80 -34.02 0.30
CA GLU A 184 15.18 -33.66 -0.98
C GLU A 184 14.85 -32.16 -1.09
N LEU A 185 14.63 -31.48 0.05
CA LEU A 185 14.50 -30.02 0.10
C LEU A 185 15.85 -29.30 0.08
N SER A 186 16.94 -30.02 0.37
CA SER A 186 18.31 -29.50 0.39
C SER A 186 18.99 -29.42 -0.98
N VAL A 187 18.25 -29.59 -2.09
CA VAL A 187 18.75 -29.35 -3.45
C VAL A 187 19.08 -27.86 -3.63
N GLU A 188 20.25 -27.45 -3.12
CA GLU A 188 21.07 -26.31 -3.48
C GLU A 188 20.30 -25.10 -4.05
N ILE A 189 19.28 -24.60 -3.33
CA ILE A 189 18.62 -23.32 -3.65
C ILE A 189 19.57 -22.13 -3.30
N GLU A 190 20.79 -22.43 -2.87
CA GLU A 190 21.65 -21.54 -2.09
C GLU A 190 22.39 -20.46 -2.89
N ASP A 191 22.16 -20.32 -4.20
CA ASP A 191 22.91 -19.33 -4.97
C ASP A 191 22.14 -18.51 -6.00
N VAL A 192 20.80 -18.52 -5.99
CA VAL A 192 20.04 -17.60 -6.86
C VAL A 192 19.98 -16.21 -6.22
N VAL A 193 20.75 -15.27 -6.78
CA VAL A 193 20.78 -13.89 -6.32
C VAL A 193 19.88 -13.08 -7.22
N SER A 194 18.99 -12.27 -6.64
CA SER A 194 18.19 -11.32 -7.41
C SER A 194 18.86 -9.95 -7.47
N GLU A 195 18.61 -9.21 -8.56
CA GLU A 195 19.07 -7.82 -8.68
C GLU A 195 18.55 -6.95 -7.52
N THR A 196 17.34 -7.22 -7.05
CA THR A 196 16.73 -6.54 -5.90
C THR A 196 17.54 -6.77 -4.62
N LEU A 197 17.99 -8.00 -4.36
CA LEU A 197 18.81 -8.30 -3.19
C LEU A 197 20.13 -7.53 -3.21
N ALA A 198 20.83 -7.50 -4.36
CA ALA A 198 22.06 -6.74 -4.52
C ALA A 198 21.84 -5.23 -4.28
N LYS A 199 20.71 -4.67 -4.75
CA LYS A 199 20.33 -3.27 -4.50
C LYS A 199 20.03 -2.99 -3.03
N ILE A 200 19.41 -3.93 -2.33
CA ILE A 200 19.14 -3.81 -0.88
C ILE A 200 20.46 -3.77 -0.10
N TYR A 201 21.41 -4.66 -0.41
CA TYR A 201 22.73 -4.61 0.24
C TYR A 201 23.44 -3.28 -0.04
N ALA A 202 23.39 -2.78 -1.28
CA ALA A 202 23.97 -1.48 -1.63
C ALA A 202 23.31 -0.32 -0.88
N SER A 203 21.98 -0.31 -0.72
CA SER A 203 21.24 0.75 -0.01
C SER A 203 21.51 0.74 1.50
N GLN A 204 21.70 -0.44 2.08
CA GLN A 204 22.08 -0.65 3.48
C GLN A 204 23.58 -0.40 3.73
N LYS A 205 24.34 -0.03 2.69
CA LYS A 205 25.79 0.22 2.72
C LYS A 205 26.63 -1.04 3.02
N TYR A 206 26.06 -2.23 2.84
CA TYR A 206 26.77 -3.52 2.84
C TYR A 206 27.46 -3.70 1.48
N PHE A 207 28.54 -2.94 1.27
CA PHE A 207 29.17 -2.83 -0.04
C PHE A 207 29.94 -4.09 -0.45
N GLN A 208 30.47 -4.86 0.50
CA GLN A 208 31.16 -6.11 0.19
C GLN A 208 30.14 -7.16 -0.30
N GLU A 209 29.06 -7.33 0.45
CA GLU A 209 27.97 -8.24 0.16
C GLU A 209 27.22 -7.87 -1.12
N ALA A 210 27.04 -6.57 -1.38
CA ALA A 210 26.49 -6.09 -2.64
C ALA A 210 27.40 -6.41 -3.83
N GLY A 211 28.72 -6.29 -3.67
CA GLY A 211 29.71 -6.65 -4.69
C GLY A 211 29.65 -8.14 -5.05
N ASP A 212 29.66 -9.00 -4.03
CA ASP A 212 29.58 -10.45 -4.21
C ASP A 212 28.26 -10.87 -4.89
N ALA A 213 27.14 -10.24 -4.50
CA ALA A 213 25.85 -10.44 -5.13
C ALA A 213 25.86 -10.07 -6.62
N TYR A 214 26.49 -8.95 -7.00
CA TYR A 214 26.64 -8.56 -8.40
C TYR A 214 27.57 -9.49 -9.19
N LEU A 215 28.61 -10.05 -8.57
CA LEU A 215 29.46 -11.05 -9.22
C LEU A 215 28.66 -12.33 -9.55
N LYS A 216 27.81 -12.79 -8.62
CA LYS A 216 26.91 -13.94 -8.85
C LYS A 216 25.89 -13.65 -9.96
N LEU A 217 25.30 -12.46 -9.97
CA LEU A 217 24.41 -11.99 -11.05
C LEU A 217 25.11 -11.95 -12.42
N ALA A 218 26.39 -11.59 -12.45
CA ALA A 218 27.18 -11.56 -13.67
C ALA A 218 27.39 -12.98 -14.27
N VAL A 219 27.42 -14.02 -13.41
CA VAL A 219 27.46 -15.43 -13.83
C VAL A 219 26.08 -15.89 -14.31
N GLN A 220 25.01 -15.52 -13.61
CA GLN A 220 23.63 -15.92 -13.94
C GLN A 220 23.08 -15.28 -15.20
N TYR A 221 23.48 -14.05 -15.51
CA TYR A 221 22.98 -13.28 -16.64
C TYR A 221 24.11 -12.84 -17.57
N PRO A 222 24.67 -13.74 -18.41
CA PRO A 222 25.79 -13.44 -19.31
C PRO A 222 25.55 -12.25 -20.24
N ALA A 223 24.31 -12.02 -20.67
CA ALA A 223 23.94 -10.90 -21.55
C ALA A 223 24.11 -9.52 -20.89
N ARG A 224 24.00 -9.45 -19.56
CA ARG A 224 24.17 -8.23 -18.74
C ARG A 224 25.44 -8.29 -17.88
N ARG A 225 26.34 -9.22 -18.17
CA ARG A 225 27.54 -9.48 -17.35
C ARG A 225 28.40 -8.23 -17.15
N SER A 226 28.63 -7.45 -18.21
CA SER A 226 29.44 -6.23 -18.15
C SER A 226 28.83 -5.18 -17.22
N GLU A 227 27.50 -5.03 -17.22
CA GLU A 227 26.77 -4.14 -16.32
C GLU A 227 26.95 -4.55 -14.86
N PHE A 228 26.80 -5.84 -14.56
CA PHE A 228 26.95 -6.35 -13.21
C PHE A 228 28.39 -6.30 -12.70
N LEU A 229 29.38 -6.55 -13.57
CA LEU A 229 30.79 -6.35 -13.21
C LEU A 229 31.10 -4.89 -12.88
N ALA A 230 30.62 -3.94 -13.69
CA ALA A 230 30.80 -2.51 -13.40
C ALA A 230 30.16 -2.10 -12.06
N LYS A 231 28.98 -2.65 -11.73
CA LYS A 231 28.35 -2.43 -10.42
C LYS A 231 29.17 -3.04 -9.28
N ALA A 232 29.75 -4.23 -9.47
CA ALA A 232 30.62 -4.85 -8.47
C ALA A 232 31.87 -3.99 -8.19
N ASP A 233 32.48 -3.43 -9.24
CA ASP A 233 33.65 -2.53 -9.12
C ASP A 233 33.31 -1.21 -8.39
N ASP A 234 32.14 -0.63 -8.68
CA ASP A 234 31.62 0.54 -7.95
C ASP A 234 31.41 0.21 -6.47
N MET A 235 30.82 -0.95 -6.15
CA MET A 235 30.65 -1.40 -4.77
C MET A 235 31.98 -1.60 -4.06
N ALA A 236 32.98 -2.20 -4.72
CA ALA A 236 34.32 -2.39 -4.16
C ALA A 236 34.98 -1.04 -3.83
N SER A 237 34.84 -0.04 -4.72
CA SER A 237 35.34 1.31 -4.50
C SER A 237 34.69 1.99 -3.29
N ARG A 238 33.37 1.82 -3.12
CA ARG A 238 32.62 2.33 -1.96
C ARG A 238 32.96 1.62 -0.66
N ALA A 239 33.26 0.31 -0.72
CA ALA A 239 33.70 -0.45 0.43
C ALA A 239 35.05 0.06 0.96
N VAL A 240 36.00 0.33 0.05
CA VAL A 240 37.31 0.88 0.40
C VAL A 240 37.19 2.29 0.98
N ALA A 241 36.33 3.15 0.40
CA ALA A 241 36.13 4.52 0.87
C ALA A 241 35.46 4.63 2.26
N ARG A 242 34.90 3.53 2.78
CA ARG A 242 34.22 3.48 4.08
C ARG A 242 35.15 3.06 5.23
N ASN A 243 36.29 2.43 4.93
CA ASN A 243 37.32 2.06 5.90
C ASN A 243 38.29 3.21 6.17
#